data_AF-B1A4X2-F1
#
_entry.id   AF-B1A4X2-F1
#
_cell.length_a   1.000
_cell.length_b   1.000
_cell.length_c   1.000
_cell.angle_alpha   90.00
_cell.angle_beta   90.00
_cell.angle_gamma   90.00
#
_symmetry.space_group_name_H-M   'P 1'
#
loop_
_entity.id
_entity.type
_entity.pdbx_description
1 polymer ?
#
loop_
_entity_poly.entity_id
_entity_poly.type
_entity_poly.pdbx_seq_one_letter_code
_entity_poly.pdbx_strand_id
1 'polypeptide(L)'
;DARRDDLNAAIFNLKEIESYDDYERSLLISQMSFEKTFGMSSVFIESTLMENGGLAESANPATMINEAIHVISCGYEEKTAWGKEIGWIYGSVTEDILTGFKMHCRGWRSIYCMPLRPAFKGSAPINLSDRLHQVLRWALGSVEIFLSRHCPLWYGWGGGRLKLLQRFAYINTIVYPFTSLPLVAYCTLPAICLLTGKFIIPT
;
A
#
# COMPACT_ATOMS: atom_id res chain seq x y z
N ASP A 1 -2.04 21.81 13.88
CA ASP A 1 -3.07 22.66 14.50
C ASP A 1 -4.45 22.03 14.43
N ALA A 2 -5.18 21.99 13.30
CA ALA A 2 -6.54 21.41 13.27
C ALA A 2 -6.73 20.00 13.89
N ARG A 3 -5.84 19.02 13.62
CA ARG A 3 -5.96 17.66 14.22
C ARG A 3 -5.69 17.62 15.72
N ARG A 4 -4.94 18.59 16.25
CA ARG A 4 -4.64 18.69 17.67
C ARG A 4 -5.82 19.33 18.39
N ASP A 5 -6.49 20.27 17.72
CA ASP A 5 -7.69 20.92 18.21
C ASP A 5 -8.91 19.97 18.18
N ASP A 6 -9.05 19.12 17.15
CA ASP A 6 -10.07 18.06 17.12
C ASP A 6 -9.85 17.00 18.21
N LEU A 7 -8.58 16.62 18.44
CA LEU A 7 -8.22 15.68 19.50
C LEU A 7 -8.47 16.31 20.88
N ASN A 8 -8.13 17.58 21.07
CA ASN A 8 -8.37 18.31 22.31
C ASN A 8 -9.87 18.54 22.55
N ALA A 9 -10.67 18.81 21.51
CA ALA A 9 -12.12 18.93 21.60
C ALA A 9 -12.79 17.58 21.92
N ALA A 10 -12.31 16.48 21.33
CA ALA A 10 -12.74 15.14 21.69
C ALA A 10 -12.37 14.78 23.14
N ILE A 11 -11.17 15.15 23.60
CA ILE A 11 -10.72 14.96 24.98
C ILE A 11 -11.52 15.83 25.97
N PHE A 12 -11.90 17.05 25.56
CA PHE A 12 -12.69 17.99 26.36
C PHE A 12 -14.14 17.50 26.51
N ASN A 13 -14.79 17.06 25.43
CA ASN A 13 -16.12 16.45 25.49
C ASN A 13 -16.16 15.15 26.32
N LEU A 14 -15.04 14.44 26.45
CA LEU A 14 -14.90 13.26 27.32
C LEU A 14 -14.57 13.61 28.78
N LYS A 15 -14.23 14.87 29.10
CA LYS A 15 -14.01 15.35 30.47
C LYS A 15 -15.31 15.76 31.18
N GLU A 16 -16.35 16.12 30.42
CA GLU A 16 -17.68 16.43 30.98
C GLU A 16 -18.52 15.17 31.32
N ILE A 17 -18.00 13.98 31.03
CA ILE A 17 -18.65 12.69 31.35
C ILE A 17 -17.97 12.12 32.60
N GLU A 18 -18.17 12.75 33.77
CA GLU A 18 -17.59 12.34 35.06
C GLU A 18 -18.20 11.05 35.67
N SER A 19 -18.84 10.20 34.87
CA SER A 19 -19.60 9.03 35.36
C SER A 19 -19.24 7.69 34.70
N TYR A 20 -18.18 7.62 33.89
CA TYR A 20 -17.73 6.38 33.26
C TYR A 20 -16.43 5.88 33.90
N ASP A 21 -16.39 4.59 34.26
CA ASP A 21 -15.20 3.93 34.80
C ASP A 21 -14.07 3.94 33.74
N ASP A 22 -12.81 4.03 34.16
CA ASP A 22 -11.65 4.13 33.24
C ASP A 22 -11.59 2.94 32.27
N TYR A 23 -12.12 1.80 32.69
CA TYR A 23 -12.30 0.60 31.87
C TYR A 23 -13.29 0.82 30.72
N GLU A 24 -14.48 1.37 30.98
CA GLU A 24 -15.50 1.62 29.95
C GLU A 24 -15.02 2.66 28.94
N ARG A 25 -14.28 3.68 29.40
CA ARG A 25 -13.63 4.65 28.52
C ARG A 25 -12.63 3.98 27.57
N SER A 26 -11.84 3.02 28.06
CA SER A 26 -10.88 2.27 27.24
C SER A 26 -11.55 1.39 26.18
N LEU A 27 -12.66 0.75 26.53
CA LEU A 27 -13.44 -0.10 25.64
C LEU A 27 -14.07 0.72 24.50
N LEU A 28 -14.67 1.86 24.84
CA LEU A 28 -15.23 2.81 23.86
C LEU A 28 -14.15 3.33 22.90
N ILE A 29 -12.97 3.69 23.41
CA ILE A 29 -11.85 4.12 22.57
C ILE A 29 -11.41 2.98 21.61
N SER A 30 -11.36 1.75 22.10
CA SER A 30 -11.03 0.58 21.27
C SER A 30 -12.06 0.36 20.16
N GLN A 31 -13.35 0.41 20.48
CA GLN A 31 -14.43 0.23 19.50
C GLN A 31 -14.41 1.34 18.44
N MET A 32 -14.31 2.60 18.85
CA MET A 32 -14.16 3.73 17.93
C MET A 32 -12.91 3.61 17.04
N SER A 33 -11.84 2.97 17.54
CA SER A 33 -10.64 2.71 16.73
C SER A 33 -10.90 1.65 15.66
N PHE A 34 -11.64 0.59 15.98
CA PHE A 34 -12.03 -0.44 15.03
C PHE A 34 -12.96 0.11 13.95
N GLU A 35 -13.94 0.92 14.32
CA GLU A 35 -14.86 1.55 13.36
C GLU A 35 -14.13 2.49 12.38
N LYS A 36 -13.19 3.31 12.88
CA LYS A 36 -12.34 4.15 12.01
C LYS A 36 -11.44 3.34 11.08
N THR A 37 -11.07 2.13 11.49
CA THR A 37 -10.12 1.27 10.81
C THR A 37 -10.83 0.43 9.74
N PHE A 38 -11.86 -0.32 10.13
CA PHE A 38 -12.54 -1.33 9.32
C PHE A 38 -13.90 -0.87 8.73
N GLY A 39 -14.49 0.20 9.26
CA GLY A 39 -15.80 0.72 8.84
C GLY A 39 -16.90 0.52 9.89
N MET A 40 -18.12 0.93 9.55
CA MET A 40 -19.24 1.00 10.51
C MET A 40 -19.96 -0.34 10.76
N SER A 41 -19.65 -1.39 10.00
CA SER A 41 -20.30 -2.70 10.19
C SER A 41 -19.72 -3.43 11.40
N SER A 42 -20.50 -3.53 12.48
CA SER A 42 -20.14 -4.34 13.66
C SER A 42 -19.98 -5.81 13.30
N VAL A 43 -20.84 -6.32 12.40
CA VAL A 43 -20.80 -7.72 11.96
C VAL A 43 -19.52 -8.02 11.18
N PHE A 44 -19.07 -7.10 10.32
CA PHE A 44 -17.80 -7.23 9.63
C PHE A 44 -16.62 -7.18 10.61
N ILE A 45 -16.62 -6.22 11.56
CA ILE A 45 -15.58 -6.12 12.59
C ILE A 45 -15.49 -7.42 13.39
N GLU A 46 -16.61 -7.94 13.90
CA GLU A 46 -16.66 -9.20 14.64
C GLU A 46 -16.11 -10.37 13.82
N SER A 47 -16.47 -10.45 12.54
CA SER A 47 -15.91 -11.45 11.62
C SER A 47 -14.38 -11.36 11.49
N THR A 48 -13.81 -10.15 11.45
CA THR A 48 -12.35 -9.96 11.39
C THR A 48 -11.61 -10.30 12.69
N LEU A 49 -12.30 -10.32 13.84
CA LEU A 49 -11.72 -10.68 15.13
C LEU A 49 -11.59 -12.20 15.34
N MET A 50 -12.23 -13.00 14.47
CA MET A 50 -12.16 -14.46 14.51
C MET A 50 -10.87 -14.96 13.84
N GLU A 51 -9.85 -15.32 14.62
CA GLU A 51 -8.54 -15.76 14.10
C GLU A 51 -8.62 -17.03 13.24
N ASN A 52 -9.50 -17.98 13.61
CA ASN A 52 -9.72 -19.22 12.85
C ASN A 52 -10.63 -19.03 11.63
N GLY A 53 -11.14 -17.81 11.42
CA GLY A 53 -12.16 -17.51 10.41
C GLY A 53 -13.49 -18.22 10.66
N GLY A 54 -14.35 -18.21 9.65
CA GLY A 54 -15.69 -18.81 9.71
C GLY A 54 -16.79 -17.77 9.99
N LEU A 55 -17.98 -18.29 10.30
CA LEU A 55 -19.15 -17.50 10.67
C LEU A 55 -19.51 -17.79 12.12
N ALA A 56 -20.10 -16.81 12.81
CA ALA A 56 -20.69 -17.05 14.12
C ALA A 56 -21.80 -18.12 14.04
N GLU A 57 -21.93 -18.97 15.06
CA GLU A 57 -22.93 -20.04 15.08
C GLU A 57 -24.38 -19.53 14.98
N SER A 58 -24.62 -18.27 15.30
CA SER A 58 -25.92 -17.59 15.23
C SER A 58 -26.19 -16.89 13.88
N ALA A 59 -25.30 -17.00 12.89
CA ALA A 59 -25.41 -16.27 11.63
C ALA A 59 -26.60 -16.73 10.79
N ASN A 60 -27.56 -15.83 10.56
CA ASN A 60 -28.69 -16.07 9.64
C ASN A 60 -28.29 -15.69 8.19
N PRO A 61 -28.42 -16.60 7.21
CA PRO A 61 -28.05 -16.32 5.82
C PRO A 61 -28.72 -15.06 5.23
N ALA A 62 -30.00 -14.81 5.54
CA ALA A 62 -30.73 -13.67 4.97
C ALA A 62 -30.18 -12.33 5.50
N THR A 63 -29.86 -12.26 6.79
CA THR A 63 -29.24 -11.06 7.38
C THR A 63 -27.82 -10.87 6.86
N MET A 64 -27.11 -11.97 6.60
CA MET A 64 -25.74 -11.90 6.09
C MET A 64 -25.64 -11.38 4.66
N ILE A 65 -26.63 -11.69 3.81
CA ILE A 65 -26.71 -11.10 2.47
C ILE A 65 -26.94 -9.59 2.55
N ASN A 66 -27.86 -9.13 3.41
CA ASN A 66 -28.10 -7.71 3.59
C ASN A 66 -26.85 -6.98 4.12
N GLU A 67 -26.12 -7.60 5.05
CA GLU A 67 -24.87 -7.05 5.56
C GLU A 67 -23.78 -6.99 4.47
N ALA A 68 -23.66 -8.05 3.66
CA ALA A 68 -22.73 -8.05 2.53
C ALA A 68 -23.04 -6.91 1.54
N ILE A 69 -24.32 -6.65 1.25
CA ILE A 69 -24.76 -5.53 0.39
C ILE A 69 -24.37 -4.19 1.02
N HIS A 70 -24.49 -4.05 2.33
CA HIS A 70 -24.10 -2.85 3.06
C HIS A 70 -22.58 -2.62 3.01
N VAL A 71 -21.76 -3.65 3.23
CA VAL A 71 -20.29 -3.55 3.25
C VAL A 71 -19.70 -3.22 1.87
N ILE A 72 -20.35 -3.62 0.77
CA ILE A 72 -19.92 -3.27 -0.60
C ILE A 72 -20.49 -1.94 -1.10
N SER A 73 -21.21 -1.19 -0.27
CA SER A 73 -21.80 0.08 -0.66
C SER A 73 -20.72 1.13 -0.96
N CYS A 74 -21.02 2.06 -1.88
CA CYS A 74 -20.06 3.07 -2.34
C CYS A 74 -19.55 4.02 -1.24
N GLY A 75 -20.33 4.20 -0.17
CA GLY A 75 -19.97 5.06 0.96
C GLY A 75 -19.19 4.33 2.06
N TYR A 76 -19.01 3.01 1.97
CA TYR A 76 -18.46 2.22 3.07
C TYR A 76 -17.03 2.61 3.43
N GLU A 77 -16.22 2.98 2.44
CA GLU A 77 -14.83 3.38 2.64
C GLU A 77 -14.68 4.84 3.11
N GLU A 78 -15.76 5.62 3.18
CA GLU A 78 -15.70 7.02 3.57
C GLU A 78 -15.19 7.19 5.01
N LYS A 79 -14.18 8.04 5.19
CA LYS A 79 -13.53 8.32 6.49
C LYS A 79 -12.93 7.08 7.19
N THR A 80 -12.79 5.96 6.48
CA THR A 80 -12.09 4.76 6.99
C THR A 80 -10.60 4.76 6.61
N ALA A 81 -9.88 3.74 7.10
CA ALA A 81 -8.48 3.48 6.77
C ALA A 81 -8.28 2.56 5.54
N TRP A 82 -9.36 2.09 4.91
CA TRP A 82 -9.32 1.35 3.65
C TRP A 82 -8.61 2.15 2.57
N GLY A 83 -7.76 1.49 1.79
CA GLY A 83 -6.98 2.13 0.73
C GLY A 83 -5.78 2.95 1.21
N LYS A 84 -5.82 3.48 2.43
CA LYS A 84 -4.78 4.36 2.98
C LYS A 84 -3.74 3.57 3.77
N GLU A 85 -4.22 2.66 4.62
CA GLU A 85 -3.37 1.83 5.48
C GLU A 85 -3.73 0.35 5.43
N ILE A 86 -4.94 0.01 5.01
CA ILE A 86 -5.53 -1.33 5.03
C ILE A 86 -5.98 -1.70 3.62
N GLY A 87 -5.86 -2.99 3.29
CA GLY A 87 -6.16 -3.49 1.96
C GLY A 87 -5.10 -3.08 0.94
N TRP A 88 -5.53 -2.93 -0.31
CA TRP A 88 -4.72 -2.43 -1.41
C TRP A 88 -4.45 -0.95 -1.24
N ILE A 89 -3.19 -0.53 -1.33
CA ILE A 89 -2.82 0.86 -1.10
C ILE A 89 -3.12 1.70 -2.35
N TYR A 90 -3.99 2.70 -2.20
CA TYR A 90 -4.44 3.57 -3.28
C TYR A 90 -3.37 4.60 -3.67
N GLY A 91 -3.48 5.10 -4.90
CA GLY A 91 -2.67 6.21 -5.39
C GLY A 91 -1.35 5.79 -6.06
N SER A 92 -1.27 4.57 -6.59
CA SER A 92 -0.26 4.22 -7.58
C SER A 92 -0.79 3.26 -8.63
N VAL A 93 -0.40 3.44 -9.89
CA VAL A 93 -0.67 2.44 -10.96
C VAL A 93 -0.04 1.08 -10.65
N THR A 94 0.98 1.04 -9.79
CA THR A 94 1.67 -0.18 -9.31
C THR A 94 1.43 -0.39 -7.82
N GLU A 95 0.16 -0.39 -7.42
CA GLU A 95 -0.31 -0.64 -6.05
C GLU A 95 0.13 -2.01 -5.48
N ASP A 96 0.45 -2.98 -6.34
CA ASP A 96 0.96 -4.30 -5.97
C ASP A 96 2.30 -4.24 -5.24
N ILE A 97 3.28 -3.55 -5.81
CA ILE A 97 4.61 -3.35 -5.19
C ILE A 97 4.46 -2.51 -3.92
N LEU A 98 3.63 -1.46 -3.97
CA LEU A 98 3.42 -0.55 -2.85
C LEU A 98 2.80 -1.26 -1.63
N THR A 99 1.77 -2.07 -1.86
CA THR A 99 1.08 -2.84 -0.82
C THR A 99 2.04 -3.84 -0.17
N GLY A 100 2.78 -4.60 -0.99
CA GLY A 100 3.80 -5.53 -0.50
C GLY A 100 4.89 -4.83 0.33
N PHE A 101 5.38 -3.68 -0.14
CA PHE A 101 6.35 -2.87 0.60
C PHE A 101 5.82 -2.41 1.96
N LYS A 102 4.59 -1.89 2.01
CA LYS A 102 3.93 -1.46 3.25
C LYS A 102 3.76 -2.61 4.24
N MET A 103 3.38 -3.80 3.79
CA MET A 103 3.28 -5.01 4.64
C MET A 103 4.66 -5.44 5.16
N HIS A 104 5.68 -5.48 4.32
CA HIS A 104 7.03 -5.83 4.77
C HIS A 104 7.60 -4.82 5.77
N CYS A 105 7.27 -3.53 5.65
CA CYS A 105 7.63 -2.53 6.67
C CYS A 105 6.99 -2.80 8.04
N ARG A 106 5.85 -3.50 8.09
CA ARG A 106 5.20 -3.94 9.34
C ARG A 106 5.86 -5.19 9.95
N GLY A 107 6.79 -5.83 9.24
CA GLY A 107 7.53 -7.02 9.67
C GLY A 107 7.05 -8.33 9.06
N TRP A 108 6.10 -8.29 8.12
CA TRP A 108 5.66 -9.48 7.40
C TRP A 108 6.77 -10.07 6.52
N ARG A 109 6.74 -11.39 6.32
CA ARG A 109 7.69 -12.11 5.47
C ARG A 109 6.94 -12.85 4.36
N SER A 110 7.28 -12.56 3.12
CA SER A 110 6.80 -13.32 1.96
C SER A 110 7.62 -14.60 1.74
N ILE A 111 7.02 -15.58 1.05
CA ILE A 111 7.67 -16.83 0.63
C ILE A 111 7.52 -16.95 -0.89
N TYR A 112 8.61 -17.26 -1.58
CA TYR A 112 8.62 -17.54 -3.01
C TYR A 112 8.83 -19.04 -3.24
N CYS A 113 7.88 -19.71 -3.89
CA CYS A 113 7.90 -21.15 -4.11
C CYS A 113 7.90 -21.46 -5.61
N MET A 114 8.79 -22.35 -6.03
CA MET A 114 8.91 -22.81 -7.42
C MET A 114 8.64 -24.31 -7.50
N PRO A 115 7.37 -24.73 -7.68
CA PRO A 115 7.05 -26.14 -7.89
C PRO A 115 7.61 -26.64 -9.22
N LEU A 116 7.83 -27.96 -9.33
CA LEU A 116 8.41 -28.59 -10.52
C LEU A 116 7.60 -28.29 -11.80
N ARG A 117 6.28 -28.23 -11.69
CA ARG A 117 5.38 -27.80 -12.77
C ARG A 117 4.92 -26.37 -12.49
N PRO A 118 4.91 -25.47 -13.49
CA PRO A 118 4.32 -24.16 -13.33
C PRO A 118 2.85 -24.29 -12.90
N ALA A 119 2.57 -23.94 -11.65
CA ALA A 119 1.23 -24.03 -11.06
C ALA A 119 0.29 -22.94 -11.60
N PHE A 120 0.86 -21.82 -12.05
CA PHE A 120 0.14 -20.71 -12.67
C PHE A 120 0.67 -20.49 -14.09
N LYS A 121 -0.22 -20.52 -15.08
CA LYS A 121 0.06 -20.20 -16.49
C LYS A 121 -0.96 -19.19 -16.99
N GLY A 122 -0.51 -18.22 -17.77
CA GLY A 122 -1.36 -17.22 -18.41
C GLY A 122 -0.83 -16.87 -19.80
N SER A 123 -1.68 -16.25 -20.61
CA SER A 123 -1.31 -15.78 -21.94
C SER A 123 -0.49 -14.49 -21.85
N ALA A 124 0.59 -14.41 -22.65
CA ALA A 124 1.42 -13.21 -22.74
C ALA A 124 1.00 -12.33 -23.94
N PRO A 125 1.25 -11.00 -23.90
CA PRO A 125 1.02 -10.14 -25.06
C PRO A 125 1.81 -10.62 -26.29
N ILE A 126 1.13 -10.72 -27.43
CA ILE A 126 1.73 -11.19 -28.70
C ILE A 126 2.27 -10.01 -29.52
N ASN A 127 1.67 -8.83 -29.36
CA ASN A 127 2.06 -7.63 -30.09
C ASN A 127 3.03 -6.74 -29.28
N LEU A 128 3.83 -5.94 -30.00
CA LEU A 128 4.81 -5.05 -29.38
C LEU A 128 4.15 -3.84 -28.69
N SER A 129 3.04 -3.33 -29.22
CA SER A 129 2.37 -2.14 -28.69
C SER A 129 1.89 -2.35 -27.25
N ASP A 130 1.19 -3.45 -26.98
CA ASP A 130 0.71 -3.83 -25.66
C ASP A 130 1.87 -4.04 -24.70
N ARG A 131 2.96 -4.66 -25.18
CA ARG A 131 4.15 -4.85 -24.36
C ARG A 131 4.80 -3.51 -23.97
N LEU A 132 4.88 -2.56 -24.89
CA LEU A 132 5.41 -1.22 -24.60
C LEU A 132 4.51 -0.45 -23.63
N HIS A 133 3.19 -0.46 -23.83
CA HIS A 133 2.25 0.15 -22.89
C HIS A 133 2.34 -0.48 -21.50
N GLN A 134 2.54 -1.79 -21.41
CA GLN A 134 2.72 -2.47 -20.14
C GLN A 134 3.98 -2.01 -19.41
N VAL A 135 5.13 -1.97 -20.09
CA VAL A 135 6.38 -1.48 -19.48
C VAL A 135 6.26 -0.01 -19.09
N LEU A 136 5.60 0.81 -19.91
CA LEU A 136 5.35 2.21 -19.61
C LEU A 136 4.54 2.36 -18.31
N ARG A 137 3.47 1.56 -18.12
CA ARG A 137 2.69 1.57 -16.87
C ARG A 137 3.54 1.21 -15.65
N TRP A 138 4.42 0.20 -15.77
CA TRP A 138 5.34 -0.17 -14.69
C TRP A 138 6.33 0.94 -14.34
N ALA A 139 6.89 1.58 -15.37
CA ALA A 139 7.81 2.70 -15.18
C ALA A 139 7.10 3.89 -14.53
N LEU A 140 5.90 4.25 -15.01
CA LEU A 140 5.10 5.33 -14.46
C LEU A 140 4.76 5.08 -12.99
N GLY A 141 4.25 3.89 -12.66
CA GLY A 141 3.92 3.55 -11.27
C GLY A 141 5.14 3.56 -10.35
N SER A 142 6.30 3.11 -10.83
CA SER A 142 7.55 3.17 -10.07
C SER A 142 7.99 4.61 -9.78
N VAL A 143 7.89 5.51 -10.77
CA VAL A 143 8.18 6.94 -10.58
C VAL A 143 7.17 7.60 -9.64
N GLU A 144 5.88 7.24 -9.75
CA GLU A 144 4.83 7.72 -8.85
C GLU A 144 5.12 7.31 -7.40
N ILE A 145 5.47 6.04 -7.15
CA ILE A 145 5.88 5.57 -5.81
C ILE A 145 7.11 6.34 -5.32
N PHE A 146 8.12 6.54 -6.17
CA PHE A 146 9.33 7.28 -5.81
C PHE A 146 9.04 8.72 -5.36
N LEU A 147 8.13 9.41 -6.05
CA LEU A 147 7.75 10.80 -5.75
C LEU A 147 6.66 10.90 -4.66
N SER A 148 6.05 9.78 -4.28
CA SER A 148 5.01 9.72 -3.26
C SER A 148 5.59 9.77 -1.83
N ARG A 149 4.69 9.87 -0.84
CA ARG A 149 5.02 9.71 0.60
C ARG A 149 5.67 8.36 0.91
N HIS A 150 5.45 7.35 0.07
CA HIS A 150 5.84 5.96 0.32
C HIS A 150 7.22 5.59 -0.27
N CYS A 151 8.05 6.57 -0.65
CA CYS A 151 9.37 6.28 -1.18
C CYS A 151 10.25 5.48 -0.18
N PRO A 152 10.87 4.36 -0.61
CA PRO A 152 11.69 3.52 0.25
C PRO A 152 12.91 4.22 0.89
N LEU A 153 13.32 5.37 0.37
CA LEU A 153 14.45 6.16 0.88
C LEU A 153 14.15 6.77 2.25
N TRP A 154 12.94 7.29 2.48
CA TRP A 154 12.56 7.96 3.74
C TRP A 154 11.36 7.32 4.44
N TYR A 155 10.62 6.44 3.78
CA TYR A 155 9.48 5.76 4.37
C TYR A 155 9.87 4.50 5.16
N GLY A 156 9.15 4.22 6.26
CA GLY A 156 9.23 2.92 6.95
C GLY A 156 10.53 2.70 7.74
N TRP A 157 11.19 3.77 8.19
CA TRP A 157 12.33 3.68 9.12
C TRP A 157 11.91 3.49 10.59
N GLY A 158 10.65 3.81 10.92
CA GLY A 158 10.10 3.59 12.25
C GLY A 158 10.04 2.09 12.60
N GLY A 159 10.64 1.71 13.74
CA GLY A 159 10.55 0.36 14.29
C GLY A 159 11.51 -0.69 13.70
N GLY A 160 12.32 -0.35 12.68
CA GLY A 160 13.44 -1.18 12.21
C GLY A 160 13.09 -2.58 11.68
N ARG A 161 11.82 -2.85 11.35
CA ARG A 161 11.34 -4.21 11.01
C ARG A 161 11.66 -4.64 9.58
N LEU A 162 12.10 -3.72 8.72
CA LEU A 162 12.51 -4.01 7.35
C LEU A 162 14.03 -4.18 7.27
N LYS A 163 14.49 -5.33 6.75
CA LYS A 163 15.92 -5.61 6.58
C LYS A 163 16.56 -4.61 5.60
N LEU A 164 17.78 -4.17 5.89
CA LEU A 164 18.49 -3.19 5.06
C LEU A 164 18.68 -3.66 3.61
N LEU A 165 19.07 -4.91 3.40
CA LEU A 165 19.25 -5.46 2.05
C LEU A 165 17.91 -5.55 1.29
N GLN A 166 16.82 -5.84 1.99
CA GLN A 166 15.47 -5.84 1.41
C GLN A 166 15.04 -4.42 1.04
N ARG A 167 15.38 -3.41 1.86
CA ARG A 167 15.17 -2.00 1.52
C ARG A 167 15.96 -1.61 0.27
N PHE A 168 17.22 -2.03 0.16
CA PHE A 168 18.02 -1.78 -1.04
C PHE A 168 17.39 -2.40 -2.30
N ALA A 169 16.87 -3.62 -2.20
CA ALA A 169 16.13 -4.25 -3.29
C ALA A 169 14.89 -3.42 -3.71
N TYR A 170 14.12 -2.92 -2.73
CA TYR A 170 13.00 -2.02 -3.02
C TYR A 170 13.43 -0.71 -3.69
N ILE A 171 14.50 -0.08 -3.20
CA ILE A 171 15.04 1.14 -3.82
C ILE A 171 15.39 0.85 -5.28
N ASN A 172 16.12 -0.23 -5.56
CA ASN A 172 16.49 -0.63 -6.91
C ASN A 172 15.26 -0.85 -7.81
N THR A 173 14.22 -1.53 -7.32
CA THR A 173 12.97 -1.76 -8.04
C THR A 173 12.15 -0.48 -8.26
N ILE A 174 12.33 0.57 -7.47
CA ILE A 174 11.59 1.82 -7.64
C ILE A 174 12.34 2.80 -8.55
N VAL A 175 13.68 2.87 -8.46
CA VAL A 175 14.48 3.84 -9.22
C VAL A 175 14.94 3.33 -10.59
N TYR A 176 14.67 2.07 -10.95
CA TYR A 176 15.11 1.51 -12.23
C TYR A 176 14.71 2.35 -13.47
N PRO A 177 13.55 3.05 -13.54
CA PRO A 177 13.22 3.82 -14.73
C PRO A 177 14.17 5.00 -14.93
N PHE A 178 14.78 5.52 -13.87
CA PHE A 178 15.69 6.67 -13.95
C PHE A 178 17.04 6.32 -14.59
N THR A 179 17.42 5.05 -14.65
CA THR A 179 18.63 4.64 -15.37
C THR A 179 18.49 4.85 -16.88
N SER A 180 17.27 5.05 -17.40
CA SER A 180 17.04 5.38 -18.81
C SER A 180 17.60 6.75 -19.21
N LEU A 181 17.60 7.75 -18.30
CA LEU A 181 18.10 9.10 -18.58
C LEU A 181 19.61 9.12 -18.89
N PRO A 182 20.50 8.60 -18.01
CA PRO A 182 21.92 8.52 -18.34
C PRO A 182 22.20 7.57 -19.49
N LEU A 183 21.38 6.52 -19.68
CA LEU A 183 21.54 5.59 -20.80
C LEU A 183 21.30 6.28 -22.15
N VAL A 184 20.23 7.08 -22.27
CA VAL A 184 19.96 7.85 -23.50
C VAL A 184 21.10 8.83 -23.78
N ALA A 185 21.57 9.56 -22.76
CA ALA A 185 22.72 10.46 -22.91
C ALA A 185 24.00 9.71 -23.33
N TYR A 186 24.24 8.54 -22.75
CA TYR A 186 25.38 7.69 -23.08
C TYR A 186 25.31 7.18 -24.53
N CYS A 187 24.14 6.75 -24.99
CA CYS A 187 23.95 6.26 -26.36
C CYS A 187 24.05 7.36 -27.43
N THR A 188 23.74 8.62 -27.09
CA THR A 188 23.86 9.75 -28.03
C THR A 188 25.28 10.32 -28.08
N LEU A 189 26.08 10.11 -27.03
CA LEU A 189 27.43 10.65 -26.91
C LEU A 189 28.36 10.28 -28.08
N PRO A 190 28.44 9.02 -28.56
CA PRO A 190 29.30 8.64 -29.67
C PRO A 190 28.94 9.37 -30.97
N ALA A 191 27.66 9.57 -31.24
CA ALA A 191 27.20 10.29 -32.44
C ALA A 191 27.61 11.77 -32.39
N ILE A 192 27.50 12.41 -31.22
CA ILE A 192 27.94 13.79 -31.02
C ILE A 192 29.47 13.90 -31.20
N CYS A 193 30.24 13.00 -30.59
CA CYS A 193 31.69 12.99 -30.74
C CYS A 193 32.11 12.78 -32.20
N LEU A 194 31.43 11.89 -32.93
CA LEU A 194 31.73 11.61 -34.34
C LEU A 194 31.43 12.80 -35.25
N LEU A 195 30.31 13.49 -35.05
CA LEU A 195 29.88 14.62 -35.89
C LEU A 195 30.63 15.92 -35.56
N THR A 196 30.99 16.15 -34.30
CA THR A 196 31.67 17.38 -33.88
C THR A 196 33.20 17.27 -33.90
N GLY A 197 33.74 16.05 -33.99
CA GLY A 197 35.19 15.79 -33.91
C GLY A 197 35.80 16.09 -32.54
N LYS A 198 34.99 16.44 -31.53
CA LYS A 198 35.44 16.73 -30.16
C LYS A 198 35.39 15.46 -29.31
N PHE A 199 36.56 14.97 -28.93
CA PHE A 199 36.71 13.84 -28.02
C PHE A 199 36.77 14.33 -26.57
N ILE A 200 36.05 13.62 -25.69
CA ILE A 200 35.89 13.99 -24.27
C ILE A 200 37.07 13.51 -23.43
N ILE A 201 37.69 12.40 -23.82
CA ILE A 201 38.87 11.85 -23.17
C ILE A 201 40.12 12.35 -23.92
N PRO A 202 41.02 13.10 -23.26
CA PRO A 202 42.30 13.46 -23.87
C PRO A 202 43.13 12.19 -24.07
N THR A 203 43.78 12.08 -25.22
CA THR A 203 44.77 11.04 -25.52
C THR A 203 46.04 11.26 -24.74
#